data_AF-A0A942H1U7-F1
#
_entry.id   AF-A0A942H1U7-F1
#
_cell.length_a   1.000
_cell.length_b   1.000
_cell.length_c   1.000
_cell.angle_alpha   90.00
_cell.angle_beta   90.00
_cell.angle_gamma   90.00
#
_symmetry.space_group_name_H-M   'P 1'
#
loop_
_entity.id
_entity.type
_entity.pdbx_description
1 polymer ?
#
loop_
_entity_poly.entity_id
_entity_poly.type
_entity_poly.pdbx_seq_one_letter_code
_entity_poly.pdbx_strand_id
1 'polypeptide(L)'
;MRLKLTLLLIILILTTSVFADWKLSQRTKQAGQKTGMISTIYSKGVRMRTEMKVEMDAETEAAMKEMGSMMAGMMPEMPVTVTQCDLKQDLFLSEVNKQFYVDYYDWSSLPPEKLARRGNQKITIKGTMTMDSWFVDSGKRQKMFGLDAKWGKLTQTIETSPDACQVSPPTKMEMEGWFVVLSLESQSCPTHRPPPATGGCMPKMIYKRTASPGFMLSGTTKTYTNGKLVGTSEIETLDLSKATLAQSLFDVPPAPWIEVESMESLMKKQRNIDTTAKTVFRDGSKAQKTIAIDYFSGKANKVDQDALRNYVSGKVSSIGMSGYLVSSAADISGGKFANVIGVEIKKTKESGAAKLGGLFGKVTGNTDGAKAGNSSAEIVVTLYASDGTTVVASMPATAEVKGSPDDAVRAAIDQVIGNLLAKVK
;
A
#
# COMPACT_ATOMS: atom_id res chain seq x y z
N MET A 1 -48.29 38.87 -21.66
CA MET A 1 -47.09 38.67 -22.50
C MET A 1 -45.76 38.75 -21.73
N ARG A 2 -45.64 39.51 -20.63
CA ARG A 2 -44.41 39.65 -19.83
C ARG A 2 -44.01 38.42 -18.99
N LEU A 3 -44.94 37.51 -18.67
CA LEU A 3 -44.67 36.31 -17.86
C LEU A 3 -44.03 35.16 -18.66
N LYS A 4 -44.24 35.10 -19.98
CA LYS A 4 -43.67 34.05 -20.84
C LYS A 4 -42.21 34.34 -21.21
N LEU A 5 -41.78 35.60 -21.14
CA LEU A 5 -40.40 36.00 -21.42
C LEU A 5 -39.45 35.71 -20.23
N THR A 6 -39.97 35.73 -19.00
CA THR A 6 -39.20 35.42 -17.79
C THR A 6 -38.90 33.94 -17.63
N LEU A 7 -39.81 33.06 -18.07
CA LEU A 7 -39.60 31.61 -18.03
C LEU A 7 -38.52 31.15 -19.03
N LEU A 8 -38.40 31.82 -20.18
CA LEU A 8 -37.38 31.49 -21.19
C LEU A 8 -35.97 31.93 -20.77
N LEU A 9 -35.85 32.97 -19.94
CA LEU A 9 -34.56 33.47 -19.45
C LEU A 9 -33.99 32.63 -18.29
N ILE A 10 -34.85 31.96 -17.51
CA ILE A 10 -34.41 31.09 -16.39
C ILE A 10 -33.89 29.73 -16.91
N ILE A 11 -34.38 29.25 -18.05
CA ILE A 11 -33.91 27.98 -18.66
C ILE A 11 -32.53 28.13 -19.31
N LEU A 12 -32.08 29.35 -19.62
CA LEU A 12 -30.78 29.59 -20.26
C LEU A 12 -29.59 29.69 -19.28
N ILE A 13 -29.83 29.69 -17.96
CA ILE A 13 -28.77 29.85 -16.93
C ILE A 13 -28.35 28.51 -16.29
N LEU A 14 -29.03 27.41 -16.63
CA LEU A 14 -28.57 26.04 -16.34
C LEU A 14 -27.77 25.47 -17.51
N THR A 15 -26.84 26.26 -18.08
CA THR A 15 -25.67 25.64 -18.69
C THR A 15 -24.82 25.12 -17.54
N THR A 16 -25.19 23.94 -17.00
CA THR A 16 -24.22 23.12 -16.30
C THR A 16 -23.06 23.01 -17.27
N SER A 17 -21.91 23.58 -16.91
CA SER A 17 -20.66 23.32 -17.59
C SER A 17 -20.54 21.80 -17.63
N VAL A 18 -20.92 21.17 -18.75
CA VAL A 18 -20.79 19.73 -18.94
C VAL A 18 -19.29 19.54 -19.09
N PHE A 19 -18.60 19.43 -17.96
CA PHE A 19 -17.25 18.95 -17.91
C PHE A 19 -17.29 17.61 -18.63
N ALA A 20 -16.60 17.53 -19.77
CA ALA A 20 -16.50 16.28 -20.48
C ALA A 20 -15.70 15.35 -19.58
N ASP A 21 -16.31 14.26 -19.12
CA ASP A 21 -15.58 13.21 -18.45
C ASP A 21 -14.75 12.47 -19.50
N TRP A 22 -13.55 12.05 -19.13
CA TRP A 22 -12.62 11.39 -20.04
C TRP A 22 -12.20 10.03 -19.51
N LYS A 23 -12.04 9.10 -20.44
CA LYS A 23 -11.36 7.83 -20.22
C LYS A 23 -10.16 7.78 -21.16
N LEU A 24 -8.99 7.52 -20.59
CA LEU A 24 -7.72 7.39 -21.30
C LEU A 24 -7.03 6.11 -20.86
N SER A 25 -6.78 5.17 -21.77
CA SER A 25 -5.99 3.97 -21.51
C SER A 25 -4.68 4.03 -22.30
N GLN A 26 -3.55 3.90 -21.62
CA GLN A 26 -2.22 3.95 -22.22
C GLN A 26 -1.40 2.72 -21.84
N ARG A 27 -0.77 2.11 -22.84
CA ARG A 27 0.25 1.08 -22.67
C ARG A 27 1.62 1.76 -22.56
N THR A 28 2.36 1.41 -21.53
CA THR A 28 3.78 1.74 -21.37
C THR A 28 4.59 0.46 -21.36
N LYS A 29 5.54 0.29 -22.28
CA LYS A 29 6.44 -0.87 -22.32
C LYS A 29 7.89 -0.42 -22.36
N GLN A 30 8.80 -1.20 -21.78
CA GLN A 30 10.23 -0.97 -21.99
C GLN A 30 10.63 -1.44 -23.39
N ALA A 31 11.60 -0.76 -24.01
CA ALA A 31 12.11 -1.16 -25.31
C ALA A 31 12.61 -2.63 -25.27
N GLY A 32 12.12 -3.46 -26.18
CA GLY A 32 12.46 -4.88 -26.27
C GLY A 32 11.66 -5.82 -25.35
N GLN A 33 10.81 -5.31 -24.46
CA GLN A 33 9.91 -6.13 -23.64
C GLN A 33 8.58 -6.38 -24.38
N LYS A 34 8.07 -7.61 -24.28
CA LYS A 34 6.77 -7.98 -24.86
C LYS A 34 5.59 -7.56 -23.98
N THR A 35 5.80 -7.51 -22.66
CA THR A 35 4.78 -7.15 -21.66
C THR A 35 4.97 -5.70 -21.21
N GLY A 36 3.90 -4.91 -21.26
CA GLY A 36 3.84 -3.54 -20.75
C GLY A 36 3.01 -3.40 -19.47
N MET A 37 2.80 -2.16 -19.06
CA MET A 37 1.79 -1.76 -18.09
C MET A 37 0.72 -0.95 -18.80
N ILE A 38 -0.55 -1.29 -18.58
CA ILE A 38 -1.69 -0.51 -19.03
C ILE A 38 -2.14 0.36 -17.87
N SER A 39 -2.04 1.67 -18.04
CA SER A 39 -2.62 2.67 -17.15
C SER A 39 -3.93 3.16 -17.73
N THR A 40 -5.02 3.09 -16.98
CA THR A 40 -6.31 3.67 -17.35
C THR A 40 -6.67 4.81 -16.40
N ILE A 41 -6.82 6.00 -16.96
CA ILE A 41 -7.17 7.23 -16.27
C ILE A 41 -8.63 7.56 -16.59
N TYR A 42 -9.43 7.69 -15.55
CA TYR A 42 -10.78 8.21 -15.58
C TYR A 42 -10.76 9.59 -14.97
N SER A 43 -11.34 10.58 -15.64
CA SER A 43 -11.39 11.95 -15.14
C SER A 43 -12.80 12.50 -15.24
N LYS A 44 -13.29 13.05 -14.12
CA LYS A 44 -14.62 13.65 -13.99
C LYS A 44 -14.51 14.91 -13.14
N GLY A 45 -14.63 16.07 -13.78
CA GLY A 45 -14.44 17.34 -13.08
C GLY A 45 -13.07 17.39 -12.37
N VAL A 46 -13.09 17.72 -11.08
CA VAL A 46 -11.91 17.81 -10.23
C VAL A 46 -11.49 16.47 -9.59
N ARG A 47 -12.02 15.35 -10.07
CA ARG A 47 -11.68 14.00 -9.62
C ARG A 47 -11.03 13.19 -10.72
N MET A 48 -10.04 12.39 -10.35
CA MET A 48 -9.30 11.53 -11.26
C MET A 48 -9.05 10.17 -10.61
N ARG A 49 -9.26 9.09 -11.35
CA ARG A 49 -8.96 7.72 -10.94
C ARG A 49 -7.97 7.11 -11.91
N THR A 50 -6.90 6.54 -11.38
CA THR A 50 -5.83 5.89 -12.14
C THR A 50 -5.76 4.42 -11.72
N GLU A 51 -5.97 3.54 -12.69
CA GLU A 51 -5.84 2.09 -12.53
C GLU A 51 -4.63 1.62 -13.33
N MET A 52 -3.79 0.77 -12.74
CA MET A 52 -2.65 0.19 -13.43
C MET A 52 -2.77 -1.33 -13.44
N LYS A 53 -2.57 -1.93 -14.60
CA LYS A 53 -2.60 -3.38 -14.79
C LYS A 53 -1.37 -3.79 -15.59
N VAL A 54 -0.79 -4.93 -15.26
CA VAL A 54 0.27 -5.52 -16.09
C VAL A 54 -0.38 -6.13 -17.32
N GLU A 55 0.12 -5.78 -18.49
CA GLU A 55 -0.31 -6.41 -19.73
C GLU A 55 0.23 -7.84 -19.76
N MET A 56 -0.70 -8.79 -19.80
CA MET A 56 -0.41 -10.21 -19.94
C MET A 56 -0.97 -10.66 -21.28
N ASP A 57 -0.22 -11.51 -21.99
CA ASP A 57 -0.80 -12.22 -23.13
C ASP A 57 -1.83 -13.24 -22.64
N ALA A 58 -2.74 -13.67 -23.53
CA ALA A 58 -3.85 -14.54 -23.16
C ALA A 58 -3.40 -15.89 -22.59
N GLU A 59 -2.25 -16.42 -23.03
CA GLU A 59 -1.67 -17.65 -22.51
C GLU A 59 -1.13 -17.46 -21.09
N THR A 60 -0.46 -16.33 -20.82
CA THR A 60 0.05 -15.95 -19.50
C THR A 60 -1.09 -15.61 -18.55
N GLU A 61 -2.15 -14.94 -19.03
CA GLU A 61 -3.36 -14.68 -18.24
C GLU A 61 -4.08 -15.99 -17.88
N ALA A 62 -4.21 -16.92 -18.85
CA ALA A 62 -4.77 -18.24 -18.61
C ALA A 62 -3.91 -19.07 -17.64
N ALA A 63 -2.59 -19.07 -17.83
CA ALA A 63 -1.64 -19.75 -16.94
C ALA A 63 -1.62 -19.13 -15.54
N MET A 64 -1.73 -17.80 -15.40
CA MET A 64 -1.87 -17.13 -14.11
C MET A 64 -3.20 -17.49 -13.42
N LYS A 65 -4.27 -17.60 -14.20
CA LYS A 65 -5.58 -18.03 -13.69
C LYS A 65 -5.56 -19.51 -13.24
N GLU A 66 -4.78 -20.35 -13.91
CA GLU A 66 -4.63 -21.78 -13.60
C GLU A 66 -3.65 -22.05 -12.44
N MET A 67 -2.56 -21.28 -12.31
CA MET A 67 -1.63 -21.33 -11.17
C MET A 67 -2.20 -20.71 -9.87
N GLY A 68 -3.41 -20.16 -9.91
CA GLY A 68 -4.16 -19.73 -8.74
C GLY A 68 -3.45 -18.69 -7.86
N SER A 69 -3.76 -18.71 -6.57
CA SER A 69 -3.31 -17.72 -5.57
C SER A 69 -1.79 -17.65 -5.34
N MET A 70 -1.02 -18.62 -5.86
CA MET A 70 0.41 -18.74 -5.59
C MET A 70 1.25 -17.71 -6.35
N MET A 71 0.90 -17.41 -7.62
CA MET A 71 1.60 -16.40 -8.45
C MET A 71 1.00 -15.00 -8.37
N ALA A 72 -0.31 -14.87 -8.10
CA ALA A 72 -0.91 -13.60 -7.65
C ALA A 72 -0.23 -13.10 -6.35
N GLY A 73 0.32 -14.02 -5.57
CA GLY A 73 1.18 -13.77 -4.41
C GLY A 73 2.55 -13.16 -4.71
N MET A 74 3.06 -13.21 -5.95
CA MET A 74 4.38 -12.69 -6.31
C MET A 74 4.36 -11.36 -7.07
N MET A 75 3.23 -10.99 -7.68
CA MET A 75 3.11 -9.68 -8.34
C MET A 75 2.89 -8.58 -7.29
N PRO A 76 3.61 -7.44 -7.38
CA PRO A 76 3.33 -6.28 -6.54
C PRO A 76 1.93 -5.77 -6.87
N GLU A 77 1.11 -5.61 -5.83
CA GLU A 77 -0.22 -5.01 -5.99
C GLU A 77 -0.04 -3.55 -6.41
N MET A 78 -0.77 -3.13 -7.44
CA MET A 78 -0.78 -1.73 -7.89
C MET A 78 -2.09 -1.12 -7.40
N PRO A 79 -2.08 -0.35 -6.30
CA PRO A 79 -3.31 0.20 -5.76
C PRO A 79 -3.93 1.17 -6.78
N VAL A 80 -5.26 1.19 -6.83
CA VAL A 80 -5.97 2.20 -7.61
C VAL A 80 -5.87 3.51 -6.87
N THR A 81 -5.42 4.56 -7.56
CA THR A 81 -5.29 5.90 -6.97
C THR A 81 -6.45 6.76 -7.44
N VAL A 82 -7.15 7.40 -6.51
CA VAL A 82 -8.24 8.32 -6.78
C VAL A 82 -7.91 9.67 -6.15
N THR A 83 -7.62 10.66 -6.98
CA THR A 83 -7.45 12.04 -6.56
C THR A 83 -8.80 12.73 -6.48
N GLN A 84 -9.13 13.27 -5.29
CA GLN A 84 -10.37 13.98 -5.01
C GLN A 84 -10.05 15.42 -4.59
N CYS A 85 -9.82 16.31 -5.56
CA CYS A 85 -9.36 17.68 -5.27
C CYS A 85 -10.41 18.49 -4.47
N ASP A 86 -11.70 18.25 -4.70
CA ASP A 86 -12.81 18.86 -3.96
C ASP A 86 -12.79 18.51 -2.46
N LEU A 87 -12.35 17.30 -2.14
CA LEU A 87 -12.18 16.82 -0.77
C LEU A 87 -10.75 17.01 -0.23
N LYS A 88 -9.85 17.59 -1.03
CA LYS A 88 -8.44 17.81 -0.71
C LYS A 88 -7.76 16.52 -0.22
N GLN A 89 -7.96 15.41 -0.91
CA GLN A 89 -7.37 14.13 -0.53
C GLN A 89 -7.06 13.24 -1.73
N ASP A 90 -6.14 12.31 -1.54
CA ASP A 90 -5.94 11.13 -2.39
C ASP A 90 -6.45 9.89 -1.67
N LEU A 91 -7.17 9.04 -2.39
CA LEU A 91 -7.67 7.76 -1.93
C LEU A 91 -6.93 6.65 -2.68
N PHE A 92 -6.36 5.71 -1.93
CA PHE A 92 -5.65 4.56 -2.47
C PHE A 92 -6.44 3.30 -2.13
N LEU A 93 -6.78 2.52 -3.15
CA LEU A 93 -7.63 1.33 -3.03
C LEU A 93 -6.83 0.08 -3.36
N SER A 94 -6.85 -0.88 -2.44
CA SER A 94 -6.39 -2.25 -2.67
C SER A 94 -7.61 -3.12 -2.98
N GLU A 95 -7.78 -3.48 -4.26
CA GLU A 95 -8.89 -4.34 -4.65
C GLU A 95 -8.72 -5.78 -4.14
N VAL A 96 -7.47 -6.21 -3.92
CA VAL A 96 -7.14 -7.57 -3.46
C VAL A 96 -7.41 -7.70 -1.96
N ASN A 97 -7.00 -6.71 -1.16
CA ASN A 97 -7.19 -6.73 0.30
C ASN A 97 -8.54 -6.17 0.73
N LYS A 98 -9.33 -5.57 -0.19
CA LYS A 98 -10.54 -4.79 0.13
C LYS A 98 -10.26 -3.72 1.18
N GLN A 99 -9.16 -3.02 1.01
CA GLN A 99 -8.69 -1.99 1.92
C GLN A 99 -8.54 -0.66 1.20
N PHE A 100 -8.61 0.43 1.95
CA PHE A 100 -8.33 1.74 1.42
C PHE A 100 -7.54 2.60 2.41
N TYR A 101 -6.73 3.50 1.87
CA TYR A 101 -5.97 4.48 2.63
C TYR A 101 -6.31 5.87 2.08
N VAL A 102 -6.54 6.84 2.98
CA VAL A 102 -6.83 8.23 2.61
C VAL A 102 -5.64 9.10 3.02
N ASP A 103 -5.01 9.74 2.04
CA ASP A 103 -3.98 10.74 2.26
C ASP A 103 -4.57 12.15 2.09
N TYR A 104 -4.70 12.87 3.19
CA TYR A 104 -5.29 14.21 3.18
C TYR A 104 -4.23 15.25 2.82
N TYR A 105 -4.60 16.24 2.01
CA TYR A 105 -3.76 17.40 1.74
C TYR A 105 -3.87 18.46 2.84
N ASP A 106 -4.93 18.41 3.64
CA ASP A 106 -5.16 19.38 4.71
C ASP A 106 -5.54 18.64 5.99
N TRP A 107 -4.55 18.46 6.86
CA TRP A 107 -4.73 17.79 8.14
C TRP A 107 -5.29 18.73 9.22
N SER A 108 -5.32 20.05 9.00
CA SER A 108 -5.66 21.03 10.04
C SER A 108 -7.11 20.95 10.53
N SER A 109 -7.98 20.35 9.73
CA SER A 109 -9.43 20.25 9.97
C SER A 109 -9.90 18.83 10.32
N LEU A 110 -8.97 17.87 10.48
CA LEU A 110 -9.33 16.48 10.71
C LEU A 110 -9.60 16.18 12.20
N PRO A 111 -10.46 15.20 12.52
CA PRO A 111 -10.68 14.75 13.88
C PRO A 111 -9.38 14.30 14.57
N PRO A 112 -9.27 14.43 15.91
CA PRO A 112 -8.08 14.03 16.67
C PRO A 112 -7.61 12.59 16.42
N GLU A 113 -8.53 11.66 16.19
CA GLU A 113 -8.25 10.26 15.87
C GLU A 113 -7.50 10.09 14.55
N LYS A 114 -7.85 10.87 13.53
CA LYS A 114 -7.16 10.89 12.23
C LYS A 114 -5.84 11.64 12.34
N LEU A 115 -5.79 12.74 13.10
CA LEU A 115 -4.56 13.48 13.39
C LEU A 115 -3.51 12.64 14.11
N ALA A 116 -3.92 11.76 15.04
CA ALA A 116 -3.02 10.86 15.78
C ALA A 116 -2.32 9.83 14.88
N ARG A 117 -2.90 9.51 13.70
CA ARG A 117 -2.27 8.63 12.69
C ARG A 117 -1.10 9.29 11.98
N ARG A 118 -1.03 10.62 11.99
CA ARG A 118 0.21 11.30 11.61
C ARG A 118 1.20 11.05 12.72
N GLY A 119 2.08 10.07 12.55
CA GLY A 119 3.27 9.99 13.38
C GLY A 119 3.89 11.38 13.46
N ASN A 120 4.42 11.79 14.62
CA ASN A 120 5.13 13.07 14.79
C ASN A 120 6.36 13.10 13.87
N GLN A 121 6.15 13.34 12.58
CA GLN A 121 7.17 13.23 11.58
C GLN A 121 7.67 14.64 11.32
N LYS A 122 8.77 14.96 11.97
CA LYS A 122 9.51 16.19 11.78
C LYS A 122 9.97 16.27 10.32
N ILE A 123 9.36 17.16 9.56
CA ILE A 123 9.84 17.50 8.22
C ILE A 123 11.12 18.32 8.39
N THR A 124 12.21 17.82 7.83
CA THR A 124 13.48 18.55 7.77
C THR A 124 13.74 18.91 6.31
N ILE A 125 13.79 20.21 5.98
CA ILE A 125 14.16 20.63 4.63
C ILE A 125 15.70 20.68 4.56
N LYS A 126 16.32 19.90 3.67
CA LYS A 126 17.76 19.98 3.39
C LYS A 126 18.04 19.93 1.90
N GLY A 127 19.00 20.75 1.46
CA GLY A 127 19.36 20.88 0.06
C GLY A 127 18.23 21.33 -0.84
N THR A 128 18.47 21.18 -2.13
CA THR A 128 17.60 21.66 -3.21
C THR A 128 17.46 20.59 -4.27
N MET A 129 16.30 20.54 -4.90
CA MET A 129 16.05 19.77 -6.12
C MET A 129 15.62 20.75 -7.20
N THR A 130 16.49 20.94 -8.19
CA THR A 130 16.26 21.83 -9.31
C THR A 130 15.67 21.03 -10.46
N MET A 131 14.48 21.43 -10.90
CA MET A 131 13.81 20.92 -12.08
C MET A 131 13.84 21.98 -13.18
N ASP A 132 14.26 21.61 -14.37
CA ASP A 132 14.23 22.47 -15.55
C ASP A 132 13.56 21.72 -16.70
N SER A 133 12.51 22.29 -17.28
CA SER A 133 11.74 21.65 -18.33
C SER A 133 11.48 22.59 -19.49
N TRP A 134 11.67 22.10 -20.72
CA TRP A 134 11.40 22.85 -21.93
C TRP A 134 10.87 21.93 -23.03
N PHE A 135 10.04 22.50 -23.90
CA PHE A 135 9.40 21.78 -24.99
C PHE A 135 9.81 22.39 -26.32
N VAL A 136 10.18 21.54 -27.27
CA VAL A 136 10.46 21.91 -28.66
C VAL A 136 9.36 21.33 -29.55
N ASP A 137 8.54 22.21 -30.11
CA ASP A 137 7.52 21.84 -31.09
C ASP A 137 8.17 21.64 -32.46
N SER A 138 7.86 20.52 -33.12
CA SER A 138 8.39 20.24 -34.47
C SER A 138 7.60 20.91 -35.60
N GLY A 139 6.46 21.53 -35.29
CA GLY A 139 5.52 22.07 -36.27
C GLY A 139 4.60 21.03 -36.91
N LYS A 140 4.86 19.73 -36.75
CA LYS A 140 3.99 18.68 -37.28
C LYS A 140 2.67 18.62 -36.50
N ARG A 141 1.56 18.44 -37.21
CA ARG A 141 0.19 18.38 -36.69
C ARG A 141 -0.55 17.21 -37.29
N GLN A 142 -1.41 16.56 -36.53
CA GLN A 142 -2.36 15.56 -37.04
C GLN A 142 -3.56 15.41 -36.12
N LYS A 143 -4.65 14.79 -36.61
CA LYS A 143 -5.78 14.41 -35.77
C LYS A 143 -5.54 13.03 -35.15
N MET A 144 -5.64 12.92 -33.83
CA MET A 144 -5.62 11.64 -33.11
C MET A 144 -6.79 11.61 -32.13
N PHE A 145 -7.61 10.55 -32.17
CA PHE A 145 -8.82 10.44 -31.33
C PHE A 145 -9.75 11.67 -31.44
N GLY A 146 -9.81 12.29 -32.63
CA GLY A 146 -10.59 13.51 -32.89
C GLY A 146 -9.97 14.81 -32.36
N LEU A 147 -8.81 14.76 -31.69
CA LEU A 147 -8.12 15.90 -31.11
C LEU A 147 -6.95 16.37 -31.98
N ASP A 148 -6.60 17.64 -31.86
CA ASP A 148 -5.41 18.22 -32.50
C ASP A 148 -4.15 17.84 -31.75
N ALA A 149 -3.38 16.92 -32.33
CA ALA A 149 -2.10 16.48 -31.81
C ALA A 149 -0.94 17.23 -32.47
N LYS A 150 0.09 17.53 -31.68
CA LYS A 150 1.36 18.12 -32.13
C LYS A 150 2.52 17.19 -31.80
N TRP A 151 3.46 17.04 -32.73
CA TRP A 151 4.69 16.32 -32.44
C TRP A 151 5.71 17.26 -31.83
N GLY A 152 6.37 16.84 -30.76
CA GLY A 152 7.47 17.59 -30.18
C GLY A 152 8.28 16.78 -29.20
N LYS A 153 9.23 17.46 -28.57
CA LYS A 153 10.14 16.88 -27.59
C LYS A 153 10.12 17.70 -26.31
N LEU A 154 9.67 17.08 -25.23
CA LEU A 154 9.80 17.59 -23.87
C LEU A 154 11.10 17.08 -23.29
N THR A 155 11.96 17.99 -22.85
CA THR A 155 13.17 17.64 -22.09
C THR A 155 13.03 18.15 -20.67
N GLN A 156 13.33 17.30 -19.70
CA GLN A 156 13.34 17.63 -18.29
C GLN A 156 14.69 17.24 -17.68
N THR A 157 15.30 18.12 -16.90
CA THR A 157 16.49 17.82 -16.11
C THR A 157 16.21 18.01 -14.63
N ILE A 158 16.68 17.06 -13.83
CA ILE A 158 16.54 17.02 -12.38
C ILE A 158 17.94 16.95 -11.78
N GLU A 159 18.26 17.93 -10.95
CA GLU A 159 19.56 18.05 -10.26
C GLU A 159 19.30 18.23 -8.77
N THR A 160 19.90 17.37 -7.93
CA THR A 160 19.85 17.51 -6.47
C THR A 160 21.16 18.06 -5.94
N SER A 161 21.11 18.97 -4.96
CA SER A 161 22.32 19.47 -4.32
C SER A 161 22.97 18.41 -3.42
N PRO A 162 24.28 18.51 -3.12
CA PRO A 162 24.99 17.53 -2.30
C PRO A 162 24.49 17.40 -0.86
N ASP A 163 23.82 18.43 -0.34
CA ASP A 163 23.20 18.45 0.99
C ASP A 163 21.73 18.01 0.97
N ALA A 164 21.21 17.56 -0.18
CA ALA A 164 19.86 17.03 -0.30
C ALA A 164 19.70 15.72 0.48
N CYS A 165 18.48 15.50 0.95
CA CYS A 165 18.07 14.35 1.76
C CYS A 165 18.34 12.99 1.12
N GLN A 166 18.16 12.93 -0.19
CA GLN A 166 18.55 11.83 -1.04
C GLN A 166 19.29 12.45 -2.23
N VAL A 167 20.62 12.41 -2.17
CA VAL A 167 21.45 12.88 -3.28
C VAL A 167 21.26 11.90 -4.44
N SER A 168 20.64 12.37 -5.51
CA SER A 168 20.46 11.62 -6.74
C SER A 168 21.42 12.11 -7.81
N PRO A 169 21.96 11.21 -8.65
CA PRO A 169 22.73 11.61 -9.81
C PRO A 169 21.87 12.48 -10.75
N PRO A 170 22.44 13.53 -11.40
CA PRO A 170 21.75 14.32 -12.40
C PRO A 170 21.02 13.44 -13.41
N THR A 171 19.71 13.66 -13.50
CA THR A 171 18.82 12.87 -14.34
C THR A 171 18.26 13.76 -15.44
N LYS A 172 18.28 13.26 -16.67
CA LYS A 172 17.67 13.92 -17.82
C LYS A 172 16.64 12.98 -18.42
N MET A 173 15.42 13.45 -18.59
CA MET A 173 14.34 12.72 -19.24
C MET A 173 14.00 13.43 -20.54
N GLU A 174 13.89 12.66 -21.62
CA GLU A 174 13.47 13.15 -22.93
C GLU A 174 12.22 12.38 -23.36
N MET A 175 11.10 13.08 -23.50
CA MET A 175 9.86 12.53 -24.04
C MET A 175 9.65 13.10 -25.44
N GLU A 176 9.62 12.25 -26.44
CA GLU A 176 9.42 12.64 -27.83
C GLU A 176 8.25 11.87 -28.43
N GLY A 177 7.28 12.59 -28.98
CA GLY A 177 6.06 11.97 -29.49
C GLY A 177 4.96 12.96 -29.84
N TRP A 178 3.76 12.41 -30.01
CA TRP A 178 2.53 13.15 -30.23
C TRP A 178 1.91 13.57 -28.90
N PHE A 179 1.70 14.87 -28.73
CA PHE A 179 1.08 15.48 -27.55
C PHE A 179 -0.27 16.10 -27.91
N VAL A 180 -1.24 15.99 -26.99
CA VAL A 180 -2.52 16.70 -27.05
C VAL A 180 -2.75 17.47 -25.77
N VAL A 181 -3.29 18.68 -25.90
CA VAL A 181 -3.82 19.40 -24.73
C VAL A 181 -5.23 18.92 -24.51
N LEU A 182 -5.44 18.13 -23.46
CA LEU A 182 -6.77 17.80 -23.01
C LEU A 182 -7.29 19.01 -22.23
N SER A 183 -8.57 19.38 -22.43
CA SER A 183 -9.26 20.38 -21.59
C SER A 183 -9.38 19.95 -20.10
N LEU A 184 -8.75 18.83 -19.75
CA LEU A 184 -8.53 18.31 -18.40
C LEU A 184 -7.51 19.13 -17.61
N GLU A 185 -6.55 19.79 -18.25
CA GLU A 185 -5.45 20.47 -17.53
C GLU A 185 -5.94 21.63 -16.66
N SER A 186 -7.05 22.28 -17.02
CA SER A 186 -7.70 23.32 -16.21
C SER A 186 -8.40 22.80 -14.94
N GLN A 187 -8.43 21.48 -14.73
CA GLN A 187 -9.12 20.82 -13.62
C GLN A 187 -8.15 20.11 -12.65
N SER A 188 -6.84 20.24 -12.87
CA SER A 188 -5.81 19.75 -11.95
C SER A 188 -5.88 20.50 -10.62
N CYS A 189 -5.66 19.79 -9.48
CA CYS A 189 -5.84 20.37 -8.16
C CYS A 189 -5.02 21.67 -8.01
N PRO A 190 -5.63 22.84 -7.82
CA PRO A 190 -4.90 24.09 -7.61
C PRO A 190 -4.30 24.18 -6.19
N THR A 191 -4.60 23.22 -5.32
CA THR A 191 -4.10 23.19 -3.96
C THR A 191 -2.63 22.80 -3.92
N HIS A 192 -1.85 23.64 -3.24
CA HIS A 192 -0.49 23.31 -2.80
C HIS A 192 -0.55 22.00 -2.02
N ARG A 193 -0.16 20.89 -2.65
CA ARG A 193 -0.10 19.59 -1.96
C ARG A 193 0.92 19.74 -0.83
N PRO A 194 0.56 19.46 0.43
CA PRO A 194 1.56 19.39 1.46
C PRO A 194 2.57 18.32 1.07
N PRO A 195 3.82 18.44 1.52
CA PRO A 195 4.77 17.35 1.39
C PRO A 195 4.16 16.03 1.91
N PRO A 196 4.52 14.87 1.31
CA PRO A 196 3.96 13.57 1.66
C PRO A 196 3.89 13.35 3.17
N ALA A 197 2.79 12.72 3.63
CA ALA A 197 2.56 12.36 5.03
C ALA A 197 3.52 11.29 5.58
N THR A 198 4.60 10.99 4.85
CA THR A 198 5.82 10.37 5.35
C THR A 198 6.82 11.49 5.64
N GLY A 199 6.66 12.19 6.76
CA GLY A 199 7.65 13.18 7.15
C GLY A 199 9.03 12.56 7.28
N GLY A 200 10.03 13.42 7.23
CA GLY A 200 11.38 13.02 6.89
C GLY A 200 12.11 14.18 6.25
N CYS A 201 13.23 13.87 5.61
CA CYS A 201 14.05 14.88 4.97
C CYS A 201 13.54 15.10 3.53
N MET A 202 13.23 16.34 3.15
CA MET A 202 12.86 16.71 1.77
C MET A 202 13.71 17.86 1.21
N PRO A 203 14.05 17.86 -0.09
CA PRO A 203 14.74 18.98 -0.70
C PRO A 203 13.79 20.13 -1.00
N LYS A 204 14.33 21.36 -0.99
CA LYS A 204 13.61 22.52 -1.51
C LYS A 204 13.51 22.44 -3.03
N MET A 205 12.28 22.42 -3.56
CA MET A 205 12.03 22.42 -5.00
C MET A 205 12.35 23.78 -5.62
N ILE A 206 13.11 23.79 -6.72
CA ILE A 206 13.40 24.97 -7.53
C ILE A 206 13.05 24.66 -8.98
N TYR A 207 12.13 25.42 -9.58
CA TYR A 207 11.78 25.28 -10.98
C TYR A 207 12.46 26.39 -11.80
N LYS A 208 13.36 26.02 -12.72
CA LYS A 208 14.03 26.99 -13.62
C LYS A 208 13.12 27.39 -14.78
N ARG A 209 12.60 26.40 -15.50
CA ARG A 209 11.57 26.55 -16.54
C ARG A 209 10.52 25.46 -16.40
N THR A 210 9.28 25.82 -16.72
CA THR A 210 8.12 24.91 -16.68
C THR A 210 7.49 24.85 -18.06
N ALA A 211 7.50 23.68 -18.68
CA ALA A 211 6.82 23.42 -19.95
C ALA A 211 5.74 22.36 -19.76
N SER A 212 4.52 22.67 -20.21
CA SER A 212 3.39 21.73 -20.24
C SER A 212 2.91 21.56 -21.70
N PRO A 213 3.41 20.56 -22.43
CA PRO A 213 3.02 20.36 -23.82
C PRO A 213 1.68 19.66 -24.01
N GLY A 214 1.05 19.18 -22.93
CA GLY A 214 -0.11 18.32 -22.95
C GLY A 214 0.22 16.87 -22.57
N PHE A 215 -0.76 15.99 -22.74
CA PHE A 215 -0.63 14.54 -22.58
C PHE A 215 0.04 13.93 -23.81
N MET A 216 1.06 13.10 -23.60
CA MET A 216 1.68 12.34 -24.69
C MET A 216 0.80 11.14 -25.04
N LEU A 217 0.27 11.10 -26.27
CA LEU A 217 -0.55 10.01 -26.76
C LEU A 217 0.28 8.82 -27.24
N SER A 218 1.40 9.09 -27.90
CA SER A 218 2.28 8.05 -28.40
C SER A 218 3.68 8.60 -28.57
N GLY A 219 4.69 7.85 -28.15
CA GLY A 219 6.06 8.32 -28.25
C GLY A 219 7.04 7.47 -27.46
N THR A 220 8.24 8.02 -27.30
CA THR A 220 9.32 7.40 -26.54
C THR A 220 9.71 8.28 -25.37
N THR A 221 10.00 7.67 -24.23
CA THR A 221 10.65 8.32 -23.09
C THR A 221 12.04 7.72 -22.92
N LYS A 222 13.06 8.55 -22.96
CA LYS A 222 14.45 8.17 -22.68
C LYS A 222 14.89 8.79 -21.38
N THR A 223 15.39 7.96 -20.48
CA THR A 223 15.94 8.41 -19.19
C THR A 223 17.44 8.27 -19.22
N TYR A 224 18.13 9.35 -18.88
CA TYR A 224 19.57 9.44 -18.76
C TYR A 224 19.94 9.75 -17.32
N THR A 225 20.93 9.07 -16.79
CA THR A 225 21.48 9.32 -15.45
C THR A 225 22.98 9.53 -15.58
N ASN A 226 23.52 10.63 -15.04
CA ASN A 226 24.90 11.05 -15.28
C ASN A 226 25.28 11.09 -16.77
N GLY A 227 24.33 11.51 -17.62
CA GLY A 227 24.50 11.57 -19.07
C GLY A 227 24.47 10.22 -19.80
N LYS A 228 24.38 9.09 -19.10
CA LYS A 228 24.27 7.75 -19.70
C LYS A 228 22.81 7.35 -19.85
N LEU A 229 22.43 6.80 -21.00
CA LEU A 229 21.08 6.27 -21.21
C LEU A 229 20.88 5.06 -20.28
N VAL A 230 19.91 5.13 -19.37
CA VAL A 230 19.58 4.06 -18.42
C VAL A 230 18.28 3.34 -18.76
N GLY A 231 17.42 3.94 -19.58
CA GLY A 231 16.17 3.30 -19.97
C GLY A 231 15.51 3.99 -21.16
N THR A 232 14.78 3.19 -21.94
CA THR A 232 13.86 3.67 -22.98
C THR A 232 12.53 2.96 -22.78
N SER A 233 11.45 3.73 -22.73
CA SER A 233 10.09 3.22 -22.74
C SER A 233 9.29 3.79 -23.91
N GLU A 234 8.34 3.01 -24.40
CA GLU A 234 7.38 3.39 -25.42
C GLU A 234 6.03 3.56 -24.75
N ILE A 235 5.35 4.65 -25.10
CA ILE A 235 3.98 4.95 -24.67
C ILE A 235 3.10 4.88 -25.92
N GLU A 236 1.95 4.23 -25.77
CA GLU A 236 0.92 4.10 -26.80
C GLU A 236 -0.46 4.24 -26.16
N THR A 237 -1.30 5.12 -26.71
CA THR A 237 -2.70 5.26 -26.28
C THR A 237 -3.57 4.22 -26.95
N LEU A 238 -4.23 3.38 -26.15
CA LEU A 238 -5.14 2.33 -26.61
C LEU A 238 -6.57 2.85 -26.79
N ASP A 239 -7.01 3.70 -25.88
CA ASP A 239 -8.35 4.28 -25.87
C ASP A 239 -8.27 5.72 -25.34
N LEU A 240 -8.95 6.63 -26.02
CA LEU A 240 -9.17 7.99 -25.55
C LEU A 240 -10.54 8.44 -26.03
N SER A 241 -11.45 8.63 -25.07
CA SER A 241 -12.83 8.97 -25.37
C SER A 241 -13.44 9.86 -24.29
N LYS A 242 -14.44 10.65 -24.71
CA LYS A 242 -15.37 11.27 -23.76
C LYS A 242 -16.32 10.17 -23.27
N ALA A 243 -16.49 10.09 -21.96
CA ALA A 243 -17.37 9.12 -21.33
C ALA A 243 -18.40 9.84 -20.45
N THR A 244 -19.41 9.12 -20.00
CA THR A 244 -20.23 9.54 -18.85
C THR A 244 -19.81 8.66 -17.69
N LEU A 245 -19.11 9.23 -16.71
CA LEU A 245 -18.54 8.45 -15.61
C LEU A 245 -19.45 8.50 -14.37
N ALA A 246 -19.72 7.36 -13.77
CA ALA A 246 -20.46 7.28 -12.53
C ALA A 246 -19.66 7.94 -11.40
N GLN A 247 -20.35 8.68 -10.50
CA GLN A 247 -19.68 9.34 -9.36
C GLN A 247 -18.99 8.32 -8.45
N SER A 248 -19.63 7.17 -8.26
CA SER A 248 -19.14 6.07 -7.43
C SER A 248 -17.81 5.47 -7.86
N LEU A 249 -17.34 5.73 -9.10
CA LEU A 249 -15.99 5.33 -9.52
C LEU A 249 -14.90 6.07 -8.73
N PHE A 250 -15.23 7.25 -8.21
CA PHE A 250 -14.30 8.14 -7.52
C PHE A 250 -14.52 8.16 -6.01
N ASP A 251 -15.30 7.23 -5.46
CA ASP A 251 -15.56 7.10 -4.03
C ASP A 251 -15.07 5.73 -3.51
N VAL A 252 -14.98 5.57 -2.19
CA VAL A 252 -14.74 4.25 -1.59
C VAL A 252 -15.91 3.34 -1.95
N PRO A 253 -15.66 2.14 -2.51
CA PRO A 253 -16.75 1.23 -2.84
C PRO A 253 -17.53 0.81 -1.58
N PRO A 254 -18.81 0.44 -1.71
CA PRO A 254 -19.61 0.00 -0.57
C PRO A 254 -19.00 -1.23 0.10
N ALA A 255 -19.33 -1.45 1.39
CA ALA A 255 -18.83 -2.52 2.24
C ALA A 255 -18.67 -3.88 1.50
N PRO A 256 -17.60 -4.65 1.76
CA PRO A 256 -16.79 -4.69 2.99
C PRO A 256 -15.37 -4.10 2.85
N TRP A 257 -15.24 -2.78 2.63
CA TRP A 257 -13.92 -2.12 2.55
C TRP A 257 -13.44 -1.59 3.90
N ILE A 258 -12.17 -1.79 4.23
CA ILE A 258 -11.57 -1.40 5.51
C ILE A 258 -10.58 -0.25 5.32
N GLU A 259 -10.72 0.83 6.10
CA GLU A 259 -9.73 1.91 6.12
C GLU A 259 -8.47 1.47 6.88
N VAL A 260 -7.30 1.58 6.26
CA VAL A 260 -6.01 1.30 6.90
C VAL A 260 -5.25 2.59 7.20
N GLU A 261 -4.30 2.49 8.13
CA GLU A 261 -3.59 3.66 8.68
C GLU A 261 -2.43 4.18 7.82
N SER A 262 -1.93 3.37 6.88
CA SER A 262 -0.77 3.73 6.06
C SER A 262 -0.78 3.04 4.71
N MET A 263 -0.05 3.60 3.75
CA MET A 263 0.25 2.95 2.47
C MET A 263 0.94 1.60 2.67
N GLU A 264 1.82 1.49 3.66
CA GLU A 264 2.49 0.22 3.97
C GLU A 264 1.48 -0.86 4.37
N SER A 265 0.49 -0.50 5.20
CA SER A 265 -0.60 -1.40 5.59
C SER A 265 -1.46 -1.80 4.39
N LEU A 266 -1.75 -0.85 3.50
CA LEU A 266 -2.52 -1.09 2.27
C LEU A 266 -1.83 -2.10 1.33
N MET A 267 -0.51 -2.02 1.25
CA MET A 267 0.33 -2.84 0.38
C MET A 267 0.73 -4.17 1.03
N LYS A 268 0.59 -4.28 2.35
CA LYS A 268 0.84 -5.52 3.08
C LYS A 268 -0.28 -6.49 2.76
N LYS A 269 0.05 -7.52 1.96
CA LYS A 269 -0.88 -8.58 1.57
C LYS A 269 -1.59 -9.14 2.80
N GLN A 270 -2.89 -8.87 2.92
CA GLN A 270 -3.75 -9.73 3.72
C GLN A 270 -3.98 -10.98 2.87
N ARG A 271 -3.52 -12.13 3.38
CA ARG A 271 -3.95 -13.41 2.82
C ARG A 271 -5.47 -13.45 2.98
N ASN A 272 -6.22 -13.34 1.89
CA ASN A 272 -7.68 -13.48 1.88
C ASN A 272 -8.06 -14.65 2.79
N ILE A 273 -8.73 -14.34 3.90
CA ILE A 273 -9.03 -15.31 4.94
C ILE A 273 -10.23 -16.11 4.48
N ASP A 274 -9.99 -17.22 3.79
CA ASP A 274 -11.02 -18.23 3.66
C ASP A 274 -11.23 -18.93 5.01
N THR A 275 -12.06 -18.32 5.86
CA THR A 275 -12.52 -18.90 7.13
C THR A 275 -13.56 -20.00 6.94
N THR A 276 -13.88 -20.38 5.70
CA THR A 276 -14.82 -21.47 5.41
C THR A 276 -14.15 -22.84 5.38
N ALA A 277 -12.81 -22.89 5.31
CA ALA A 277 -12.04 -24.11 5.46
C ALA A 277 -12.29 -24.76 6.83
N LYS A 278 -12.99 -25.90 6.80
CA LYS A 278 -13.20 -26.75 7.97
C LYS A 278 -12.19 -27.88 7.94
N THR A 279 -11.40 -28.05 8.99
CA THR A 279 -10.54 -29.22 9.11
C THR A 279 -11.38 -30.39 9.59
N VAL A 280 -11.50 -31.44 8.75
CA VAL A 280 -12.21 -32.67 9.10
C VAL A 280 -11.18 -33.66 9.63
N PHE A 281 -11.32 -34.05 10.89
CA PHE A 281 -10.44 -35.05 11.49
C PHE A 281 -10.86 -36.46 11.07
N ARG A 282 -9.88 -37.34 10.83
CA ARG A 282 -10.11 -38.75 10.42
C ARG A 282 -10.74 -39.62 11.52
N ASP A 283 -10.82 -39.11 12.75
CA ASP A 283 -11.34 -39.80 13.93
C ASP A 283 -12.86 -39.61 14.16
N GLY A 284 -13.55 -38.92 13.25
CA GLY A 284 -15.00 -38.67 13.37
C GLY A 284 -15.37 -37.51 14.29
N SER A 285 -14.41 -36.74 14.80
CA SER A 285 -14.68 -35.50 15.54
C SER A 285 -15.20 -34.39 14.63
N LYS A 286 -15.97 -33.45 15.21
CA LYS A 286 -16.65 -32.38 14.46
C LYS A 286 -15.64 -31.54 13.69
N ALA A 287 -15.94 -31.22 12.44
CA ALA A 287 -15.07 -30.40 11.61
C ALA A 287 -14.85 -29.01 12.25
N GLN A 288 -13.59 -28.65 12.52
CA GLN A 288 -13.26 -27.42 13.24
C GLN A 288 -12.85 -26.29 12.30
N LYS A 289 -13.28 -25.07 12.66
CA LYS A 289 -12.90 -23.84 11.94
C LYS A 289 -11.49 -23.41 12.36
N THR A 290 -10.88 -22.57 11.54
CA THR A 290 -9.58 -21.93 11.79
C THR A 290 -9.52 -21.27 13.18
N ILE A 291 -8.40 -21.44 13.88
CA ILE A 291 -8.08 -20.76 15.14
C ILE A 291 -7.34 -19.46 14.82
N ALA A 292 -7.80 -18.35 15.38
CA ALA A 292 -7.09 -17.07 15.32
C ALA A 292 -5.97 -17.01 16.37
N ILE A 293 -4.85 -16.41 16.03
CA ILE A 293 -3.66 -16.24 16.86
C ILE A 293 -3.39 -14.75 16.98
N ASP A 294 -3.99 -14.09 17.98
CA ASP A 294 -3.69 -12.69 18.33
C ASP A 294 -3.71 -12.47 19.85
N TYR A 295 -3.21 -11.30 20.25
CA TYR A 295 -3.05 -10.77 21.61
C TYR A 295 -1.70 -11.13 22.21
N PHE A 296 -0.62 -10.66 21.58
CA PHE A 296 0.63 -10.41 22.33
C PHE A 296 0.47 -9.11 23.10
N SER A 297 0.22 -9.22 24.40
CA SER A 297 0.00 -8.07 25.30
C SER A 297 1.04 -8.05 26.42
N GLY A 298 1.08 -6.94 27.19
CA GLY A 298 2.04 -6.76 28.27
C GLY A 298 3.42 -6.26 27.79
N LYS A 299 4.51 -6.80 28.35
CA LYS A 299 5.88 -6.34 28.09
C LYS A 299 6.49 -6.94 26.82
N ALA A 300 5.73 -6.92 25.72
CA ALA A 300 6.07 -7.57 24.46
C ALA A 300 7.05 -6.77 23.56
N ASN A 301 7.46 -5.56 23.95
CA ASN A 301 8.33 -4.69 23.14
C ASN A 301 9.80 -5.17 23.02
N LYS A 302 10.16 -6.26 23.71
CA LYS A 302 11.53 -6.81 23.76
C LYS A 302 11.67 -8.16 23.07
N VAL A 303 10.64 -8.61 22.37
CA VAL A 303 10.59 -9.89 21.67
C VAL A 303 10.04 -9.69 20.26
N ASP A 304 10.42 -10.55 19.33
CA ASP A 304 9.92 -10.58 17.97
C ASP A 304 8.53 -11.26 17.97
N GLN A 305 7.50 -10.42 18.05
CA GLN A 305 6.11 -10.88 18.10
C GLN A 305 5.70 -11.62 16.83
N ASP A 306 6.20 -11.23 15.66
CA ASP A 306 5.85 -11.89 14.40
C ASP A 306 6.48 -13.29 14.34
N ALA A 307 7.73 -13.44 14.78
CA ALA A 307 8.36 -14.76 14.90
C ALA A 307 7.63 -15.67 15.91
N LEU A 308 7.18 -15.13 17.04
CA LEU A 308 6.44 -15.88 18.05
C LEU A 308 5.02 -16.26 17.60
N ARG A 309 4.31 -15.36 16.90
CA ARG A 309 3.00 -15.66 16.31
C ARG A 309 3.11 -16.79 15.28
N ASN A 310 4.12 -16.73 14.40
CA ASN A 310 4.41 -17.81 13.45
C ASN A 310 4.70 -19.15 14.16
N TYR A 311 5.41 -19.11 15.30
CA TYR A 311 5.69 -20.29 16.10
C TYR A 311 4.40 -20.94 16.65
N VAL A 312 3.49 -20.14 17.23
CA VAL A 312 2.19 -20.63 17.71
C VAL A 312 1.35 -21.21 16.57
N SER A 313 1.37 -20.57 15.38
CA SER A 313 0.69 -21.09 14.19
C SER A 313 1.23 -22.46 13.78
N GLY A 314 2.54 -22.67 13.87
CA GLY A 314 3.17 -23.97 13.67
C GLY A 314 2.66 -25.04 14.64
N LYS A 315 2.47 -24.69 15.92
CA LYS A 315 1.93 -25.62 16.94
C LYS A 315 0.48 -25.99 16.66
N VAL A 316 -0.36 -25.03 16.30
CA VAL A 316 -1.74 -25.28 15.86
C VAL A 316 -1.78 -26.19 14.63
N SER A 317 -0.88 -25.94 13.67
CA SER A 317 -0.76 -26.75 12.45
C SER A 317 -0.32 -28.18 12.73
N SER A 318 0.58 -28.40 13.69
CA SER A 318 1.10 -29.74 14.03
C SER A 318 0.05 -30.71 14.58
N ILE A 319 -1.08 -30.21 15.08
CA ILE A 319 -2.19 -31.03 15.57
C ILE A 319 -3.34 -31.13 14.56
N GLY A 320 -3.09 -30.72 13.31
CA GLY A 320 -4.05 -30.79 12.22
C GLY A 320 -5.10 -29.68 12.25
N MET A 321 -4.83 -28.53 12.86
CA MET A 321 -5.72 -27.36 12.83
C MET A 321 -5.10 -26.22 12.02
N SER A 322 -5.92 -25.32 11.47
CA SER A 322 -5.40 -24.13 10.78
C SER A 322 -5.25 -22.98 11.77
N GLY A 323 -4.03 -22.44 11.90
CA GLY A 323 -3.70 -21.30 12.76
C GLY A 323 -3.53 -20.02 11.95
N TYR A 324 -4.42 -19.05 12.13
CA TYR A 324 -4.42 -17.79 11.39
C TYR A 324 -3.84 -16.65 12.22
N LEU A 325 -2.89 -15.93 11.65
CA LEU A 325 -2.22 -14.79 12.25
C LEU A 325 -3.11 -13.56 12.07
N VAL A 326 -3.71 -13.09 13.15
CA VAL A 326 -4.56 -11.89 13.15
C VAL A 326 -3.68 -10.68 13.44
N SER A 327 -3.93 -9.59 12.72
CA SER A 327 -3.11 -8.37 12.73
C SER A 327 -3.78 -7.20 13.45
N SER A 328 -5.09 -7.33 13.70
CA SER A 328 -5.87 -6.35 14.43
C SER A 328 -7.10 -6.98 15.08
N ALA A 329 -7.67 -6.30 16.09
CA ALA A 329 -8.95 -6.68 16.69
C ALA A 329 -10.11 -6.66 15.66
N ALA A 330 -9.99 -5.86 14.59
CA ALA A 330 -10.97 -5.83 13.51
C ALA A 330 -11.00 -7.17 12.74
N ASP A 331 -9.85 -7.82 12.57
CA ASP A 331 -9.76 -9.11 11.89
C ASP A 331 -10.52 -10.20 12.68
N ILE A 332 -10.50 -10.14 14.02
CA ILE A 332 -11.26 -11.06 14.89
C ILE A 332 -12.76 -10.83 14.74
N SER A 333 -13.20 -9.56 14.71
CA SER A 333 -14.63 -9.22 14.54
C SER A 333 -15.17 -9.56 13.15
N GLY A 334 -14.34 -9.50 12.11
CA GLY A 334 -14.70 -9.83 10.74
C GLY A 334 -14.53 -11.32 10.39
N GLY A 335 -13.69 -12.06 11.12
CA GLY A 335 -13.37 -13.46 10.85
C GLY A 335 -14.25 -14.45 11.63
N LYS A 336 -14.72 -15.51 10.97
CA LYS A 336 -15.47 -16.61 11.62
C LYS A 336 -14.51 -17.66 12.23
N PHE A 337 -13.78 -17.31 13.27
CA PHE A 337 -12.84 -18.23 13.95
C PHE A 337 -13.57 -19.17 14.92
N ALA A 338 -12.97 -20.34 15.20
CA ALA A 338 -13.47 -21.23 16.26
C ALA A 338 -13.13 -20.67 17.65
N ASN A 339 -11.89 -20.24 17.80
CA ASN A 339 -11.29 -19.73 19.03
C ASN A 339 -10.19 -18.73 18.68
N VAL A 340 -9.78 -17.94 19.68
CA VAL A 340 -8.64 -17.02 19.59
C VAL A 340 -7.61 -17.39 20.65
N ILE A 341 -6.33 -17.44 20.29
CA ILE A 341 -5.22 -17.69 21.24
C ILE A 341 -4.46 -16.39 21.46
N GLY A 342 -4.49 -15.90 22.70
CA GLY A 342 -3.67 -14.78 23.19
C GLY A 342 -2.52 -15.20 24.07
N VAL A 343 -1.43 -14.42 24.04
CA VAL A 343 -0.21 -14.62 24.82
C VAL A 343 0.15 -13.31 25.52
N GLU A 344 -0.13 -13.21 26.81
CA GLU A 344 0.30 -12.07 27.62
C GLU A 344 1.71 -12.31 28.16
N ILE A 345 2.64 -11.40 27.87
CA ILE A 345 4.00 -11.44 28.42
C ILE A 345 4.05 -10.56 29.67
N LYS A 346 4.02 -11.20 30.85
CA LYS A 346 4.09 -10.48 32.13
C LYS A 346 5.49 -9.95 32.40
N LYS A 347 6.51 -10.75 32.11
CA LYS A 347 7.90 -10.42 32.42
C LYS A 347 8.87 -11.15 31.50
N THR A 348 9.89 -10.44 31.04
CA THR A 348 11.10 -11.02 30.45
C THR A 348 12.31 -10.47 31.19
N LYS A 349 13.28 -11.34 31.50
CA LYS A 349 14.53 -10.97 32.16
C LYS A 349 15.69 -11.61 31.41
N GLU A 350 16.71 -10.81 31.14
CA GLU A 350 17.98 -11.28 30.60
C GLU A 350 19.03 -11.14 31.69
N SER A 351 19.73 -12.23 31.99
CA SER A 351 20.78 -12.29 33.00
C SER A 351 22.10 -11.90 32.33
N GLY A 352 22.59 -10.70 32.65
CA GLY A 352 23.78 -10.14 32.03
C GLY A 352 25.05 -10.92 32.37
N ALA A 353 25.44 -11.84 31.49
CA ALA A 353 26.84 -12.19 31.27
C ALA A 353 27.52 -11.29 30.20
N ALA A 354 26.76 -10.36 29.59
CA ALA A 354 27.24 -9.42 28.56
C ALA A 354 27.20 -7.94 29.02
N LYS A 355 27.54 -7.66 30.29
CA LYS A 355 27.79 -6.29 30.78
C LYS A 355 29.28 -5.89 30.79
N LEU A 356 30.09 -6.51 29.93
CA LEU A 356 31.47 -6.10 29.68
C LEU A 356 31.70 -5.96 28.17
N GLY A 357 31.57 -4.73 27.66
CA GLY A 357 31.97 -4.37 26.30
C GLY A 357 31.15 -3.22 25.72
N GLY A 358 31.66 -1.99 25.85
CA GLY A 358 31.00 -0.76 25.42
C GLY A 358 30.77 -0.61 23.91
N LEU A 359 29.73 0.15 23.58
CA LEU A 359 29.58 1.10 22.48
C LEU A 359 30.03 0.78 21.04
N PHE A 360 30.37 -0.47 20.66
CA PHE A 360 30.73 -0.78 19.26
C PHE A 360 30.26 -2.15 18.71
N GLY A 361 29.44 -2.92 19.43
CA GLY A 361 28.97 -4.23 18.99
C GLY A 361 27.69 -4.21 18.15
N LYS A 362 27.64 -3.47 17.04
CA LYS A 362 26.63 -3.68 15.99
C LYS A 362 27.34 -4.24 14.76
N VAL A 363 26.75 -5.30 14.19
CA VAL A 363 27.07 -5.92 12.88
C VAL A 363 28.21 -6.95 12.90
N THR A 364 27.86 -8.21 13.16
CA THR A 364 28.12 -9.35 12.25
C THR A 364 27.26 -10.54 12.70
N GLY A 365 26.54 -11.15 11.76
CA GLY A 365 25.70 -12.32 12.02
C GLY A 365 26.54 -13.55 12.27
N ASN A 366 26.78 -13.88 13.53
CA ASN A 366 27.10 -15.24 13.96
C ASN A 366 26.69 -15.42 15.43
N THR A 367 25.57 -16.09 15.66
CA THR A 367 25.08 -16.45 17.00
C THR A 367 25.78 -17.72 17.48
N ASP A 368 27.02 -17.59 17.96
CA ASP A 368 27.66 -18.68 18.70
C ASP A 368 26.95 -18.85 20.05
N GLY A 369 26.11 -19.89 20.17
CA GLY A 369 25.31 -20.23 21.36
C GLY A 369 26.12 -20.51 22.64
N ALA A 370 27.46 -20.50 22.56
CA ALA A 370 28.35 -20.70 23.70
C ALA A 370 28.38 -19.50 24.68
N LYS A 371 28.12 -18.26 24.21
CA LYS A 371 28.21 -17.02 25.03
C LYS A 371 26.88 -16.35 25.39
N ALA A 372 25.74 -16.95 25.05
CA ALA A 372 24.44 -16.40 25.42
C ALA A 372 24.20 -16.51 26.94
N GLY A 373 23.77 -15.41 27.57
CA GLY A 373 23.34 -15.41 28.97
C GLY A 373 22.03 -16.18 29.16
N ASN A 374 21.61 -16.36 30.42
CA ASN A 374 20.32 -16.96 30.72
C ASN A 374 19.21 -15.93 30.55
N SER A 375 18.14 -16.29 29.85
CA SER A 375 16.92 -15.51 29.70
C SER A 375 15.75 -16.24 30.35
N SER A 376 14.88 -15.51 31.04
CA SER A 376 13.63 -16.04 31.58
C SER A 376 12.41 -15.24 31.14
N ALA A 377 11.29 -15.94 30.96
CA ALA A 377 10.01 -15.38 30.58
C ALA A 377 8.90 -15.91 31.49
N GLU A 378 8.00 -15.03 31.89
CA GLU A 378 6.75 -15.33 32.57
C GLU A 378 5.61 -14.85 31.66
N ILE A 379 4.77 -15.79 31.24
CA ILE A 379 3.67 -15.54 30.29
C ILE A 379 2.35 -16.12 30.80
N VAL A 380 1.26 -15.68 30.19
CA VAL A 380 -0.06 -16.31 30.30
C VAL A 380 -0.59 -16.55 28.90
N VAL A 381 -0.86 -17.81 28.57
CA VAL A 381 -1.52 -18.16 27.30
C VAL A 381 -3.00 -18.37 27.56
N THR A 382 -3.84 -17.64 26.84
CA THR A 382 -5.30 -17.66 27.01
C THR A 382 -5.97 -18.06 25.71
N LEU A 383 -6.82 -19.07 25.79
CA LEU A 383 -7.74 -19.49 24.76
C LEU A 383 -9.08 -18.78 25.01
N TYR A 384 -9.51 -17.97 24.05
CA TYR A 384 -10.81 -17.31 24.04
C TYR A 384 -11.78 -18.04 23.11
N ALA A 385 -13.08 -17.80 23.30
CA ALA A 385 -14.13 -18.23 22.39
C ALA A 385 -14.05 -17.46 21.06
N SER A 386 -14.95 -17.76 20.13
CA SER A 386 -15.01 -17.10 18.81
C SER A 386 -15.25 -15.58 18.87
N ASP A 387 -15.71 -15.06 20.00
CA ASP A 387 -15.92 -13.63 20.24
C ASP A 387 -14.64 -12.87 20.62
N GLY A 388 -13.52 -13.59 20.80
CA GLY A 388 -12.23 -13.02 21.19
C GLY A 388 -12.17 -12.45 22.61
N THR A 389 -13.22 -12.61 23.42
CA THR A 389 -13.33 -11.97 24.76
C THR A 389 -13.69 -12.96 25.86
N THR A 390 -14.50 -13.97 25.56
CA THR A 390 -14.88 -15.00 26.55
C THR A 390 -13.73 -15.97 26.75
N VAL A 391 -13.18 -16.05 27.96
CA VAL A 391 -12.08 -16.97 28.31
C VAL A 391 -12.58 -18.41 28.39
N VAL A 392 -12.06 -19.27 27.54
CA VAL A 392 -12.33 -20.73 27.55
C VAL A 392 -11.33 -21.44 28.46
N ALA A 393 -10.06 -21.06 28.38
CA ALA A 393 -9.01 -21.56 29.26
C ALA A 393 -7.84 -20.58 29.30
N SER A 394 -7.16 -20.48 30.44
CA SER A 394 -5.96 -19.66 30.60
C SER A 394 -4.94 -20.42 31.43
N MET A 395 -3.67 -20.39 31.01
CA MET A 395 -2.59 -21.10 31.66
C MET A 395 -1.34 -20.21 31.76
N PRO A 396 -0.86 -19.92 32.97
CA PRO A 396 0.43 -19.26 33.17
C PRO A 396 1.58 -20.25 32.92
N ALA A 397 2.71 -19.73 32.42
CA ALA A 397 3.93 -20.50 32.23
C ALA A 397 5.16 -19.65 32.52
N THR A 398 6.19 -20.30 33.06
CA THR A 398 7.49 -19.68 33.32
C THR A 398 8.60 -20.59 32.80
N ALA A 399 9.50 -20.05 32.01
CA ALA A 399 10.65 -20.79 31.52
C ALA A 399 11.93 -19.96 31.63
N GLU A 400 13.03 -20.64 31.89
CA GLU A 400 14.38 -20.10 31.85
C GLU A 400 15.21 -20.95 30.89
N VAL A 401 15.89 -20.31 29.95
CA VAL A 401 16.71 -20.96 28.93
C VAL A 401 18.01 -20.20 28.74
N LYS A 402 19.04 -20.89 28.24
CA LYS A 402 20.25 -20.24 27.75
C LYS A 402 19.98 -19.72 26.34
N GLY A 403 19.99 -18.41 26.14
CA GLY A 403 19.59 -17.83 24.86
C GLY A 403 18.90 -16.48 24.97
N SER A 404 18.16 -16.13 23.93
CA SER A 404 17.42 -14.87 23.83
C SER A 404 16.12 -14.88 24.66
N PRO A 405 15.55 -13.71 24.96
CA PRO A 405 14.19 -13.62 25.53
C PRO A 405 13.12 -14.33 24.68
N ASP A 406 13.27 -14.34 23.36
CA ASP A 406 12.38 -15.06 22.44
C ASP A 406 12.40 -16.58 22.68
N ASP A 407 13.58 -17.15 22.93
CA ASP A 407 13.74 -18.57 23.24
C ASP A 407 13.04 -18.92 24.56
N ALA A 408 13.13 -18.04 25.56
CA ALA A 408 12.46 -18.23 26.85
C ALA A 408 10.93 -18.18 26.70
N VAL A 409 10.41 -17.28 25.87
CA VAL A 409 8.97 -17.21 25.59
C VAL A 409 8.50 -18.46 24.83
N ARG A 410 9.26 -18.93 23.83
CA ARG A 410 8.94 -20.19 23.12
C ARG A 410 8.89 -21.39 24.07
N ALA A 411 9.88 -21.52 24.94
CA ALA A 411 9.92 -22.59 25.93
C ALA A 411 8.74 -22.52 26.91
N ALA A 412 8.32 -21.32 27.33
CA ALA A 412 7.14 -21.15 28.17
C ALA A 412 5.84 -21.49 27.42
N ILE A 413 5.72 -21.13 26.13
CA ILE A 413 4.57 -21.51 25.28
C ILE A 413 4.47 -23.03 25.18
N ASP A 414 5.59 -23.74 24.99
CA ASP A 414 5.62 -25.20 24.84
C ASP A 414 5.08 -25.96 26.05
N GLN A 415 5.21 -25.39 27.26
CA GLN A 415 4.69 -26.01 28.48
C GLN A 415 3.16 -26.06 28.52
N VAL A 416 2.47 -25.13 27.86
CA VAL A 416 1.02 -24.91 28.06
C VAL A 416 0.18 -25.06 26.79
N ILE A 417 0.75 -24.79 25.61
CA ILE A 417 -0.02 -24.70 24.36
C ILE A 417 -0.69 -26.02 23.99
N GLY A 418 -0.04 -27.17 24.22
CA GLY A 418 -0.62 -28.49 23.93
C GLY A 418 -1.88 -28.77 24.74
N ASN A 419 -1.88 -28.41 26.02
CA ASN A 419 -3.03 -28.60 26.92
C ASN A 419 -4.19 -27.65 26.57
N LEU A 420 -3.88 -26.43 26.15
CA LEU A 420 -4.90 -25.49 25.68
C LEU A 420 -5.55 -25.95 24.39
N LEU A 421 -4.75 -26.43 23.43
CA LEU A 421 -5.26 -26.90 22.15
C LEU A 421 -6.07 -28.21 22.27
N ALA A 422 -5.79 -29.03 23.27
CA ALA A 422 -6.61 -30.21 23.58
C ALA A 422 -8.04 -29.85 24.02
N LYS A 423 -8.28 -28.63 24.52
CA LYS A 423 -9.62 -28.13 24.87
C LYS A 423 -10.40 -27.56 23.69
N VAL A 424 -9.73 -27.39 22.54
CA VAL A 424 -10.37 -26.92 21.31
C VAL A 424 -11.02 -28.10 20.60
N LYS A 425 -10.39 -29.29 20.60
CA LYS A 425 -10.95 -30.56 20.09
C LYS A 425 -12.24 -30.95 20.81
#